data_AF-A0A7S0HU81-F1
#
_entry.id   AF-A0A7S0HU81-F1
#
_cell.length_a   1.000
_cell.length_b   1.000
_cell.length_c   1.000
_cell.angle_alpha   90.00
_cell.angle_beta   90.00
_cell.angle_gamma   90.00
#
_symmetry.space_group_name_H-M   'P 1'
#
loop_
_entity.id
_entity.type
_entity.pdbx_description
1 polymer ?
#
loop_
_entity_poly.entity_id
_entity_poly.type
_entity_poly.pdbx_seq_one_letter_code
_entity_poly.pdbx_strand_id
1 'polypeptide(L)'
;EIFDRCGVVLTERKSRDFSTKDINQDLNRLLGPESCKLINMEDENALASAACLIKYLDLLSDESLHGKFKLQELKLDRYMKLDKAAVRALNLLPQPQDGNRNMSVYTLLNKCKTHIGSR
;
A
#
# COMPACT_ATOMS: atom_id res chain seq x y z
N GLU A 1 3.60 -6.59 18.56
CA GLU A 1 3.42 -8.06 18.38
C GLU A 1 3.12 -8.52 16.96
N ILE A 2 2.05 -8.08 16.27
CA ILE A 2 1.77 -8.54 14.89
C ILE A 2 2.71 -7.87 13.88
N PHE A 3 2.95 -6.57 13.98
CA PHE A 3 3.85 -5.83 13.08
C PHE A 3 5.29 -6.32 13.16
N ASP A 4 5.80 -6.56 14.37
CA ASP A 4 7.14 -7.15 14.59
C ASP A 4 7.22 -8.55 14.02
N ARG A 5 6.15 -9.36 14.25
CA ARG A 5 6.03 -10.66 13.62
C ARG A 5 6.07 -10.53 12.13
N CYS A 6 5.45 -9.54 11.48
CA CYS A 6 5.48 -9.36 10.03
C CYS A 6 6.75 -8.68 9.49
N GLY A 7 7.66 -8.22 10.35
CA GLY A 7 8.85 -7.48 9.92
C GLY A 7 8.54 -6.09 9.37
N VAL A 8 7.41 -5.50 9.78
CA VAL A 8 7.01 -4.16 9.39
C VAL A 8 7.59 -3.16 10.39
N VAL A 9 8.30 -2.15 9.89
CA VAL A 9 8.85 -1.07 10.72
C VAL A 9 7.71 -0.15 11.14
N LEU A 10 7.62 0.12 12.45
CA LEU A 10 6.63 1.03 13.02
C LEU A 10 7.16 2.46 12.98
N THR A 11 6.33 3.37 12.47
CA THR A 11 6.60 4.81 12.48
C THR A 11 5.48 5.52 13.23
N GLU A 12 5.81 6.10 14.38
CA GLU A 12 4.83 6.81 15.21
C GLU A 12 4.46 8.17 14.59
N ARG A 13 3.16 8.49 14.63
CA ARG A 13 2.60 9.74 14.10
C ARG A 13 1.72 10.41 15.14
N LYS A 14 1.63 11.73 15.06
CA LYS A 14 0.80 12.52 15.98
C LYS A 14 -0.67 12.21 15.71
N SER A 15 -1.47 12.09 16.77
CA SER A 15 -2.92 11.81 16.65
C SER A 15 -3.64 12.80 15.73
N ARG A 16 -3.25 14.08 15.75
CA ARG A 16 -3.80 15.12 14.85
C ARG A 16 -3.62 14.83 13.35
N ASP A 17 -2.63 14.01 12.97
CA ASP A 17 -2.35 13.70 11.57
C ASP A 17 -3.44 12.80 10.98
N PHE A 18 -4.13 12.02 11.82
CA PHE A 18 -5.27 11.17 11.46
C PHE A 18 -6.60 11.94 11.31
N SER A 19 -6.59 13.28 11.43
CA SER A 19 -7.78 14.11 11.25
C SER A 19 -8.27 14.07 9.79
N THR A 20 -9.56 13.75 9.60
CA THR A 20 -10.24 13.66 8.30
C THR A 20 -10.78 15.00 7.77
N LYS A 21 -10.59 16.11 8.50
CA LYS A 21 -11.14 17.43 8.12
C LYS A 21 -10.78 17.87 6.70
N ASP A 22 -9.53 17.67 6.29
CA ASP A 22 -9.00 18.16 5.02
C ASP A 22 -8.96 17.07 3.92
N ILE A 23 -9.32 15.82 4.26
CA ILE A 23 -9.09 14.66 3.39
C ILE A 23 -9.81 14.76 2.04
N ASN A 24 -11.02 15.31 2.03
CA ASN A 24 -11.79 15.47 0.78
C ASN A 24 -11.11 16.47 -0.16
N GLN A 25 -10.56 17.55 0.38
CA GLN A 25 -9.83 18.54 -0.40
C GLN A 25 -8.51 17.96 -0.92
N ASP A 26 -7.79 17.23 -0.08
CA ASP A 26 -6.52 16.59 -0.43
C ASP A 26 -6.72 15.53 -1.52
N LEU A 27 -7.73 14.67 -1.36
CA LEU A 27 -8.10 13.66 -2.35
C LEU A 27 -8.53 14.29 -3.67
N ASN A 28 -9.29 15.39 -3.66
CA ASN A 28 -9.67 16.08 -4.89
C ASN A 28 -8.44 16.58 -5.68
N ARG A 29 -7.39 17.06 -5.00
CA ARG A 29 -6.14 17.48 -5.63
C ARG A 29 -5.35 16.30 -6.19
N LEU A 30 -5.32 15.18 -5.47
CA LEU A 30 -4.52 14.01 -5.84
C LEU A 30 -5.18 13.14 -6.92
N LEU A 31 -6.51 13.00 -6.90
CA LEU A 31 -7.26 12.07 -7.74
C LEU A 31 -7.68 12.65 -9.10
N GLY A 32 -7.75 13.98 -9.21
CA GLY A 32 -8.19 14.67 -10.42
C GLY A 32 -9.71 14.60 -10.66
N PRO A 33 -10.23 15.41 -11.61
CA PRO A 33 -11.67 15.73 -11.74
C PRO A 33 -12.59 14.55 -12.07
N GLU A 34 -12.09 13.51 -12.74
CA GLU A 34 -12.89 12.33 -13.13
C GLU A 34 -13.04 11.29 -12.01
N SER A 35 -12.16 11.34 -11.01
CA SER A 35 -12.01 10.30 -9.98
C SER A 35 -12.79 10.59 -8.69
N CYS A 36 -13.36 11.80 -8.55
CA CYS A 36 -14.10 12.25 -7.37
C CYS A 36 -15.45 11.55 -7.16
N LYS A 37 -15.93 10.76 -8.14
CA LYS A 37 -17.21 10.05 -8.08
C LYS A 37 -17.22 8.88 -7.08
N LEU A 38 -16.09 8.56 -6.46
CA LEU A 38 -15.89 7.40 -5.58
C LEU A 38 -15.80 7.75 -4.08
N ILE A 39 -16.00 9.01 -3.69
CA ILE A 39 -15.96 9.44 -2.29
C ILE A 39 -17.29 9.09 -1.56
N ASN A 40 -17.75 7.86 -1.73
CA ASN A 40 -18.72 7.24 -0.82
C ASN A 40 -17.96 6.25 0.09
N MET A 41 -16.81 6.68 0.58
CA MET A 41 -16.05 5.93 1.60
C MET A 41 -16.75 6.18 2.93
N GLU A 42 -17.60 5.25 3.34
CA GLU A 42 -18.33 5.32 4.62
C GLU A 42 -17.45 4.96 5.83
N ASP A 43 -16.24 4.41 5.59
CA ASP A 43 -15.33 4.00 6.66
C ASP A 43 -14.40 5.16 7.08
N GLU A 44 -14.77 5.80 8.20
CA GLU A 44 -13.99 6.88 8.80
C GLU A 44 -12.56 6.46 9.18
N ASN A 45 -12.34 5.20 9.57
CA ASN A 45 -11.01 4.73 9.97
C ASN A 45 -10.07 4.58 8.76
N ALA A 46 -10.63 4.14 7.63
CA ALA A 46 -9.89 4.06 6.38
C ALA A 46 -9.47 5.46 5.90
N LEU A 47 -10.39 6.43 5.96
CA LEU A 47 -10.12 7.83 5.60
C LEU A 47 -9.10 8.48 6.55
N ALA A 48 -9.20 8.26 7.86
CA ALA A 48 -8.25 8.77 8.85
C ALA A 48 -6.83 8.22 8.61
N SER A 49 -6.74 6.93 8.29
CA SER A 49 -5.46 6.28 7.96
C SER A 49 -4.86 6.82 6.68
N ALA A 50 -5.68 7.02 5.64
CA ALA A 50 -5.26 7.62 4.38
C ALA A 50 -4.79 9.07 4.57
N ALA A 51 -5.49 9.88 5.39
CA ALA A 51 -5.10 11.24 5.70
C ALA A 51 -3.71 11.32 6.35
N CYS A 52 -3.44 10.43 7.32
CA CYS A 52 -2.12 10.34 7.93
C CYS A 52 -1.05 9.92 6.92
N LEU A 53 -1.36 9.00 6.00
CA LEU A 53 -0.43 8.54 4.98
C LEU A 53 -0.06 9.65 3.98
N ILE A 54 -1.05 10.41 3.51
CA ILE A 54 -0.85 11.56 2.60
C ILE A 54 0.09 12.59 3.24
N LYS A 55 -0.13 12.90 4.53
CA LYS A 55 0.72 13.82 5.30
C LYS A 55 2.11 13.25 5.58
N TYR A 56 2.22 11.94 5.80
CA TYR A 56 3.50 11.29 6.05
C TYR A 56 4.40 11.28 4.82
N LEU A 57 3.83 11.00 3.65
CA LEU A 57 4.52 10.99 2.36
C LEU A 57 4.66 12.38 1.72
N ASP A 58 4.05 13.40 2.33
CA ASP A 58 4.05 14.79 1.88
C ASP A 58 3.60 14.97 0.42
N LEU A 59 2.58 14.20 0.00
CA LEU A 59 2.17 14.10 -1.41
C LEU A 59 1.63 15.41 -2.00
N LEU A 60 1.19 16.34 -1.16
CA LEU A 60 0.64 17.64 -1.58
C LEU A 60 1.72 18.70 -1.83
N SER A 61 2.94 18.48 -1.34
CA SER A 61 4.06 19.40 -1.57
C SER A 61 4.62 19.29 -2.98
N ASP A 62 4.39 18.17 -3.68
CA ASP A 62 4.82 17.95 -5.05
C ASP A 62 3.64 18.10 -6.03
N GLU A 63 3.58 19.26 -6.70
CA GLU A 63 2.54 19.55 -7.69
C GLU A 63 2.53 18.57 -8.87
N SER A 64 3.66 17.91 -9.14
CA SER A 64 3.74 16.92 -10.22
C SER A 64 2.89 15.69 -9.95
N LEU A 65 2.50 15.44 -8.69
CA LEU A 65 1.71 14.28 -8.28
C LEU A 65 0.19 14.54 -8.36
N HIS A 66 -0.24 15.78 -8.55
CA HIS A 66 -1.65 16.13 -8.64
C HIS A 66 -2.34 15.47 -9.84
N GLY A 67 -3.54 14.94 -9.61
CA GLY A 67 -4.35 14.24 -10.62
C GLY A 67 -3.80 12.91 -11.14
N LYS A 68 -2.72 12.38 -10.55
CA LYS A 68 -2.10 11.12 -10.99
C LYS A 68 -2.56 9.89 -10.20
N PHE A 69 -3.25 10.09 -9.08
CA PHE A 69 -3.69 8.98 -8.24
C PHE A 69 -5.08 8.48 -8.63
N LYS A 70 -5.35 7.22 -8.30
CA LYS A 70 -6.68 6.62 -8.37
C LYS A 70 -7.00 6.02 -7.02
N LEU A 71 -8.22 6.23 -6.55
CA LEU A 71 -8.72 5.64 -5.32
C LEU A 71 -9.45 4.35 -5.67
N GLN A 72 -9.10 3.25 -5.00
CA GLN A 72 -9.74 1.96 -5.19
C GLN A 72 -9.91 1.27 -3.84
N GLU A 73 -11.11 0.74 -3.60
CA GLU A 73 -11.39 -0.09 -2.44
C GLU A 73 -10.73 -1.47 -2.60
N LEU A 74 -9.91 -1.86 -1.62
CA LEU A 74 -9.27 -3.17 -1.60
C LEU A 74 -10.19 -4.20 -0.92
N LYS A 75 -10.86 -5.03 -1.72
CA LYS A 75 -11.68 -6.14 -1.22
C LYS A 75 -10.85 -7.39 -1.03
N LEU A 76 -10.55 -7.74 0.22
CA LEU A 76 -9.72 -8.89 0.58
C LEU A 76 -10.31 -10.24 0.13
N ASP A 77 -11.62 -10.34 -0.06
CA ASP A 77 -12.29 -11.58 -0.50
C ASP A 77 -11.99 -11.94 -1.96
N ARG A 78 -11.40 -11.02 -2.73
CA ARG A 78 -10.96 -11.27 -4.11
C ARG A 78 -9.58 -11.92 -4.19
N TYR A 79 -8.91 -12.11 -3.06
CA TYR A 79 -7.54 -12.61 -3.00
C TYR A 79 -7.41 -13.77 -2.01
N MET A 80 -6.44 -14.65 -2.24
CA MET A 80 -6.11 -15.70 -1.28
C MET A 80 -5.51 -15.07 -0.02
N LYS A 81 -6.13 -15.34 1.13
CA LYS A 81 -5.65 -14.88 2.45
C LYS A 81 -4.57 -15.84 2.93
N LEU A 82 -3.39 -15.32 3.21
CA LEU A 82 -2.25 -16.07 3.71
C LEU A 82 -1.76 -15.45 5.01
N ASP A 83 -1.37 -16.29 5.96
CA ASP A 83 -0.71 -15.86 7.17
C ASP A 83 0.82 -15.83 6.97
N LYS A 84 1.55 -15.23 7.92
CA LYS A 84 3.01 -15.14 7.82
C LYS A 84 3.66 -16.53 7.73
N ALA A 85 3.15 -17.51 8.48
CA ALA A 85 3.76 -18.83 8.51
C ALA A 85 3.61 -19.53 7.15
N ALA A 86 2.43 -19.47 6.50
CA ALA A 86 2.24 -20.01 5.16
C ALA A 86 3.14 -19.34 4.12
N VAL A 87 3.26 -18.00 4.15
CA VAL A 87 4.15 -17.27 3.21
C VAL A 87 5.60 -17.76 3.31
N ARG A 88 6.07 -18.03 4.53
CA ARG A 88 7.41 -18.56 4.79
C ARG A 88 7.53 -20.04 4.41
N ALA A 89 6.55 -20.86 4.77
CA ALA A 89 6.55 -22.30 4.51
C ALA A 89 6.53 -22.62 3.00
N LEU A 90 5.83 -21.80 2.21
CA LEU A 90 5.75 -21.92 0.76
C LEU A 90 6.90 -21.24 0.00
N ASN A 91 7.81 -20.60 0.74
CA ASN A 91 8.92 -19.79 0.21
C ASN A 91 8.51 -18.89 -0.98
N LEU A 92 7.46 -18.08 -0.80
CA LEU A 92 6.87 -17.31 -1.90
C LEU A 92 7.81 -16.22 -2.42
N LEU A 93 8.49 -15.51 -1.52
CA LEU A 93 9.37 -14.38 -1.82
C LEU A 93 10.81 -14.73 -1.40
N PRO A 94 11.83 -14.19 -2.09
CA PRO A 94 13.23 -14.45 -1.73
C PRO A 94 13.55 -13.89 -0.34
N GLN A 95 14.26 -14.67 0.47
CA GLN A 95 14.76 -14.23 1.77
C GLN A 95 16.20 -13.71 1.66
N PRO A 96 16.64 -12.78 2.55
CA PRO A 96 18.00 -12.24 2.50
C PRO A 96 19.11 -13.29 2.61
N GLN A 97 18.80 -14.47 3.17
CA GLN A 97 19.72 -15.58 3.34
C GLN A 97 19.78 -16.51 2.11
N ASP A 98 18.91 -16.31 1.11
CA ASP A 98 18.85 -17.15 -0.08
C ASP A 98 19.92 -16.71 -1.09
N GLY A 99 21.07 -17.38 -1.07
CA GLY A 99 22.18 -17.13 -2.01
C GLY A 99 21.94 -17.65 -3.44
N ASN A 100 20.83 -18.35 -3.71
CA ASN A 100 20.62 -19.08 -4.97
C ASN A 100 19.32 -18.69 -5.71
N ARG A 101 19.39 -18.57 -7.03
CA ARG A 101 18.37 -17.94 -7.92
C ARG A 101 17.05 -18.71 -8.10
N ASN A 102 16.90 -19.91 -7.53
CA ASN A 102 15.73 -20.77 -7.73
C ASN A 102 15.09 -21.22 -6.40
N MET A 103 15.33 -20.51 -5.29
CA MET A 103 14.89 -20.97 -3.97
C MET A 103 13.44 -20.57 -3.65
N SER A 104 12.91 -19.50 -4.25
CA SER A 104 11.54 -19.03 -4.00
C SER A 104 10.65 -19.13 -5.24
N VAL A 105 9.34 -19.29 -5.02
CA VAL A 105 8.33 -19.35 -6.10
C VAL A 105 8.42 -18.12 -7.00
N TYR A 106 8.60 -16.94 -6.42
CA TYR A 106 8.83 -15.70 -7.16
C TYR A 106 10.06 -15.80 -8.08
N THR A 107 11.23 -16.19 -7.56
CA THR A 107 12.45 -16.24 -8.40
C THR A 107 12.41 -17.35 -9.46
N LEU A 108 11.68 -18.43 -9.20
CA LEU A 108 11.48 -19.52 -10.15
C LEU A 108 10.61 -19.08 -11.33
N LEU A 109 9.46 -18.45 -11.06
CA LEU A 109 8.47 -18.10 -12.07
C LEU A 109 8.71 -16.73 -12.72
N ASN A 110 9.28 -15.77 -11.97
CA ASN A 110 9.51 -14.42 -12.46
C ASN A 110 10.75 -14.36 -13.36
N LYS A 111 10.56 -14.71 -14.63
CA LYS A 111 11.54 -14.56 -15.72
C LYS A 111 11.14 -13.46 -16.69
N CYS A 112 10.48 -12.42 -16.20
CA CYS A 112 10.02 -11.30 -17.02
C CYS A 112 11.21 -10.54 -17.64
N LYS A 113 11.06 -10.13 -18.91
CA LYS A 113 12.11 -9.42 -19.66
C LYS A 113 12.25 -7.95 -19.29
N THR A 114 11.20 -7.37 -18.72
CA THR A 114 11.16 -5.96 -18.33
C THR A 114 11.03 -5.86 -16.82
N HIS A 115 11.70 -4.87 -16.23
CA HIS A 115 11.62 -4.62 -14.80
C HIS A 115 10.17 -4.40 -14.33
N ILE A 116 9.34 -3.76 -15.16
CA ILE A 116 7.92 -3.54 -14.82
C ILE A 116 7.11 -4.83 -14.76
N GLY A 117 7.45 -5.85 -15.55
CA GLY A 117 6.80 -7.16 -15.47
C GLY A 117 7.26 -7.99 -14.28
N SER A 118 8.44 -7.68 -13.73
CA SER A 118 8.92 -8.32 -12.50
C SER A 118 8.39 -7.68 -11.22
N ARG A 119 7.94 -6.42 -11.27
CA ARG A 119 7.36 -5.69 -10.12
C ARG A 119 5.99 -6.23 -9.75
#